data_AF-A0AAU6Q4V6-F1
#
_entry.id   AF-A0AAU6Q4V6-F1
#
_cell.length_a   1.000
_cell.length_b   1.000
_cell.length_c   1.000
_cell.angle_alpha   90.00
_cell.angle_beta   90.00
_cell.angle_gamma   90.00
#
_symmetry.space_group_name_H-M   'P 1'
#
loop_
_entity.id
_entity.type
_entity.pdbx_description
1 polymer ?
#
loop_
_entity_poly.entity_id
_entity_poly.type
_entity_poly.pdbx_seq_one_letter_code
_entity_poly.pdbx_strand_id
1 'polypeptide(L)'
;MDEFIIPPALHSAVGGITLLVALVTTVLTWQGAKRGTFGKAQAAALIVLQIALMLQAAVGIKLLDQGMGVIQKYVHYLGGLGSVGLLMLFYWLPKASEADSARKAAWLTSASLLFVAMTFFIGQMFVKGQLGG
;
A
#
# COMPACT_ATOMS: atom_id res chain seq x y z
N MET A 1 22.72 16.08 11.23
CA MET A 1 21.51 16.16 10.37
C MET A 1 21.62 15.06 9.35
N ASP A 2 20.51 14.40 8.99
CA ASP A 2 20.53 13.35 7.98
C ASP A 2 20.80 13.98 6.61
N GLU A 3 21.98 13.71 6.04
CA GLU A 3 22.44 14.26 4.76
C GLU A 3 21.82 13.55 3.55
N PHE A 4 21.07 12.47 3.76
CA PHE A 4 20.48 11.71 2.67
C PHE A 4 19.24 12.43 2.12
N ILE A 5 19.32 12.88 0.86
CA ILE A 5 18.23 13.55 0.14
C ILE A 5 17.57 12.56 -0.80
N ILE A 6 16.27 12.32 -0.60
CA ILE A 6 15.48 11.50 -1.52
C ILE A 6 14.91 12.39 -2.63
N PRO A 7 15.12 12.05 -3.92
CA PRO A 7 14.47 12.77 -5.00
C PRO A 7 12.98 12.40 -5.10
N PRO A 8 12.08 13.37 -5.37
CA PRO A 8 10.64 13.09 -5.53
C PRO A 8 10.30 12.04 -6.60
N ALA A 9 11.16 11.92 -7.64
CA ALA A 9 11.03 10.89 -8.66
C ALA A 9 11.15 9.47 -8.09
N LEU A 10 12.05 9.25 -7.11
CA LEU A 10 12.19 7.94 -6.47
C LEU A 10 10.92 7.59 -5.68
N HIS A 11 10.35 8.54 -4.95
CA HIS A 11 9.08 8.33 -4.25
C HIS A 11 7.91 8.00 -5.19
N SER A 12 7.84 8.67 -6.34
CA SER A 12 6.85 8.34 -7.37
C SER A 12 7.05 6.93 -7.92
N ALA A 13 8.29 6.52 -8.17
CA ALA A 13 8.62 5.18 -8.65
C ALA A 13 8.27 4.09 -7.61
N VAL A 14 8.65 4.28 -6.35
CA VAL A 14 8.30 3.36 -5.24
C VAL A 14 6.78 3.29 -5.07
N GLY A 15 6.07 4.40 -5.25
CA GLY A 15 4.61 4.43 -5.26
C GLY A 15 4.00 3.59 -6.38
N GLY A 16 4.55 3.68 -7.59
CA GLY A 16 4.11 2.86 -8.74
C GLY A 16 4.37 1.37 -8.54
N ILE A 17 5.53 1.01 -7.99
CA ILE A 17 5.85 -0.38 -7.63
C ILE A 17 4.89 -0.89 -6.56
N THR A 18 4.63 -0.09 -5.52
CA THR A 18 3.68 -0.42 -4.44
C THR A 18 2.27 -0.67 -4.99
N LEU A 19 1.80 0.16 -5.92
CA LEU A 19 0.52 -0.03 -6.60
C LEU A 19 0.47 -1.35 -7.39
N LEU A 20 1.54 -1.66 -8.14
CA LEU A 20 1.63 -2.92 -8.89
C LEU A 20 1.62 -4.14 -7.96
N VAL A 21 2.39 -4.09 -6.86
CA VAL A 21 2.39 -5.15 -5.84
C VAL A 21 0.99 -5.30 -5.24
N ALA A 22 0.30 -4.20 -4.92
CA ALA A 22 -1.07 -4.24 -4.40
C ALA A 22 -2.04 -4.93 -5.38
N LEU A 23 -1.92 -4.63 -6.67
CA LEU A 23 -2.72 -5.25 -7.72
C LEU A 23 -2.45 -6.75 -7.82
N VAL A 24 -1.18 -7.16 -7.90
CA VAL A 24 -0.78 -8.58 -7.98
C VAL A 24 -1.26 -9.34 -6.75
N THR A 25 -1.04 -8.79 -5.55
CA THR A 25 -1.48 -9.40 -4.30
C THR A 25 -3.00 -9.57 -4.28
N THR A 26 -3.76 -8.56 -4.71
CA THR A 26 -5.23 -8.64 -4.82
C THR A 26 -5.68 -9.74 -5.78
N VAL A 27 -5.02 -9.89 -6.93
CA VAL A 27 -5.32 -10.97 -7.87
C VAL A 27 -5.05 -12.35 -7.25
N LEU A 28 -3.90 -12.52 -6.59
CA LEU A 28 -3.51 -13.79 -5.96
C LEU A 28 -4.45 -14.19 -4.81
N THR A 29 -4.89 -13.22 -3.99
CA THR A 29 -5.83 -13.47 -2.90
C THR A 29 -7.23 -13.81 -3.43
N TRP A 30 -7.69 -13.16 -4.51
CA TRP A 30 -8.94 -13.54 -5.18
C TRP A 30 -8.88 -14.92 -5.84
N GLN A 31 -7.73 -15.30 -6.42
CA GLN A 31 -7.53 -16.66 -6.93
C GLN A 31 -7.61 -17.69 -5.79
N GLY A 32 -7.01 -17.40 -4.64
CA GLY A 32 -7.14 -18.23 -3.43
C GLY A 32 -8.59 -18.33 -2.95
N ALA A 33 -9.31 -17.20 -2.91
CA ALA A 33 -10.71 -17.14 -2.50
C ALA A 33 -11.61 -17.97 -3.42
N LYS A 34 -11.40 -17.93 -4.74
CA LYS A 34 -12.12 -18.76 -5.72
C LYS A 34 -11.86 -20.26 -5.53
N ARG A 35 -10.66 -20.63 -5.10
CA ARG A 35 -10.26 -22.01 -4.83
C ARG A 35 -10.59 -22.48 -3.41
N GLY A 36 -11.05 -21.58 -2.54
CA GLY A 36 -11.30 -21.87 -1.14
C GLY A 36 -10.03 -22.16 -0.32
N THR A 37 -8.86 -21.75 -0.81
CA THR A 37 -7.56 -22.07 -0.19
C THR A 37 -6.73 -20.82 0.07
N PHE A 38 -6.06 -20.79 1.22
CA PHE A 38 -5.10 -19.73 1.58
C PHE A 38 -3.71 -20.33 1.75
N GLY A 39 -2.94 -20.34 0.67
CA GLY A 39 -1.63 -20.98 0.60
C GLY A 39 -0.47 -20.04 0.87
N LYS A 40 0.74 -20.61 0.78
CA LYS A 40 2.01 -19.89 0.95
C LYS A 40 2.18 -18.71 -0.01
N ALA A 41 1.67 -18.82 -1.23
CA ALA A 41 1.73 -17.75 -2.23
C ALA A 41 0.92 -16.51 -1.80
N GLN A 42 -0.30 -16.70 -1.29
CA GLN A 42 -1.12 -15.60 -0.78
C GLN A 42 -0.50 -14.98 0.47
N ALA A 43 0.02 -15.80 1.39
CA ALA A 43 0.71 -15.32 2.58
C ALA A 43 1.96 -14.50 2.23
N ALA A 44 2.79 -14.98 1.30
CA ALA A 44 3.96 -14.26 0.82
C ALA A 44 3.57 -12.94 0.14
N ALA A 45 2.54 -12.95 -0.71
CA ALA A 45 2.06 -11.74 -1.38
C ALA A 45 1.54 -10.68 -0.38
N LEU A 46 0.87 -11.08 0.69
CA LEU A 46 0.48 -10.18 1.77
C LEU A 46 1.69 -9.55 2.46
N ILE A 47 2.70 -10.35 2.80
CA ILE A 47 3.92 -9.87 3.47
C ILE A 47 4.67 -8.89 2.56
N VAL A 48 4.86 -9.25 1.28
CA VAL A 48 5.53 -8.38 0.30
C VAL A 48 4.79 -7.05 0.15
N LEU A 49 3.46 -7.07 0.10
CA LEU A 49 2.67 -5.84 0.03
C LEU A 49 2.84 -4.98 1.29
N GLN A 50 2.81 -5.57 2.48
CA GLN A 50 3.04 -4.84 3.73
C GLN A 50 4.43 -4.18 3.76
N ILE A 51 5.47 -4.92 3.34
CA ILE A 51 6.82 -4.38 3.25
C ILE A 51 6.88 -3.21 2.26
N ALA A 52 6.29 -3.35 1.08
CA ALA A 52 6.24 -2.28 0.08
C ALA A 52 5.53 -1.03 0.63
N LEU A 53 4.41 -1.20 1.34
CA LEU A 53 3.69 -0.10 1.97
C LEU A 53 4.50 0.59 3.08
N MET A 54 5.21 -0.19 3.91
CA MET A 54 6.09 0.37 4.95
C MET A 54 7.24 1.16 4.35
N LEU A 55 7.87 0.65 3.29
CA LEU A 55 8.92 1.37 2.55
C LEU A 55 8.38 2.66 1.92
N GLN A 56 7.23 2.60 1.26
CA GLN A 56 6.58 3.78 0.68
C GLN A 56 6.27 4.83 1.75
N ALA A 57 5.77 4.42 2.91
CA ALA A 57 5.52 5.32 4.03
C ALA A 57 6.81 5.98 4.54
N ALA A 58 7.90 5.22 4.70
CA ALA A 58 9.19 5.74 5.14
C ALA A 58 9.77 6.77 4.16
N VAL A 59 9.73 6.47 2.85
CA VAL A 59 10.17 7.39 1.79
C VAL A 59 9.34 8.68 1.80
N GLY A 60 8.02 8.56 1.99
CA GLY A 60 7.15 9.73 2.07
C GLY A 60 7.39 10.58 3.31
N ILE A 61 7.57 9.97 4.49
CA ILE A 61 7.93 10.69 5.72
C ILE A 61 9.22 11.47 5.51
N LYS A 62 10.23 10.85 4.89
CA LYS A 62 11.49 11.53 4.59
C LYS A 62 11.32 12.74 3.67
N LEU A 63 10.48 12.64 2.63
CA LEU A 63 10.16 13.80 1.77
C LEU A 63 9.45 14.92 2.54
N LEU A 64 8.58 14.58 3.49
CA LEU A 64 7.91 15.55 4.34
C LEU A 64 8.91 16.26 5.28
N ASP A 65 9.92 15.55 5.77
CA ASP A 65 11.03 16.13 6.55
C ASP A 65 11.91 17.05 5.67
N GLN A 66 11.97 16.80 4.36
CA GLN A 66 12.61 17.67 3.37
C GLN A 66 11.74 18.89 2.96
N GLY A 67 10.61 19.12 3.65
CA GLY A 67 9.74 20.29 3.43
C GLY A 67 8.63 20.10 2.39
N MET A 68 8.40 18.87 1.90
CA MET A 68 7.28 18.60 0.98
C MET A 68 5.92 18.77 1.69
N GLY A 69 4.99 19.42 1.01
CA GLY A 69 3.84 20.13 1.61
C GLY A 69 2.94 19.33 2.57
N VAL A 70 2.38 20.05 3.55
CA VAL A 70 1.55 19.52 4.65
C VAL A 70 0.35 18.69 4.18
N ILE A 71 -0.25 19.05 3.03
CA ILE A 71 -1.40 18.30 2.48
C ILE A 71 -1.01 16.87 2.08
N GLN A 72 0.23 16.64 1.64
CA GLN A 72 0.73 15.31 1.30
C GLN A 72 0.84 14.40 2.53
N LYS A 73 0.97 14.97 3.74
CA LYS A 73 0.97 14.21 5.01
C LYS A 73 -0.32 13.45 5.20
N TYR A 74 -1.47 14.10 4.99
CA TYR A 74 -2.78 13.48 5.16
C TYR A 74 -3.01 12.36 4.13
N VAL A 75 -2.58 12.58 2.89
CA VAL A 75 -2.64 11.58 1.82
C VAL A 75 -1.79 10.35 2.15
N HIS A 76 -0.62 10.55 2.79
CA HIS A 76 0.23 9.46 3.27
C HIS A 76 -0.32 8.72 4.48
N TYR A 77 -0.88 9.43 5.47
CA TYR A 77 -1.43 8.80 6.66
C TYR A 77 -2.70 8.02 6.36
N LEU A 78 -3.70 8.63 5.70
CA LEU A 78 -4.94 7.94 5.38
C LEU A 78 -4.72 6.83 4.37
N GLY A 79 -3.92 7.12 3.34
CA GLY A 79 -3.55 6.20 2.30
C GLY A 79 -2.68 5.04 2.73
N GLY A 80 -1.43 5.35 3.06
CA GLY A 80 -0.38 4.38 3.33
C GLY A 80 -0.60 3.64 4.64
N LEU A 81 -0.77 4.36 5.76
CA LEU A 81 -0.98 3.71 7.06
C LEU A 81 -2.35 3.02 7.13
N GLY A 82 -3.40 3.62 6.56
CA GLY A 82 -4.70 2.97 6.43
C GLY A 82 -4.62 1.65 5.66
N SER A 83 -3.89 1.63 4.54
CA SER A 83 -3.65 0.41 3.75
C SER A 83 -2.93 -0.67 4.55
N VAL A 84 -1.88 -0.33 5.30
CA VAL A 84 -1.15 -1.29 6.16
C VAL A 84 -2.06 -1.78 7.29
N GLY A 85 -2.78 -0.89 7.95
CA GLY A 85 -3.70 -1.23 9.04
C GLY A 85 -4.79 -2.22 8.60
N LEU A 86 -5.36 -2.04 7.41
CA LEU A 86 -6.31 -2.97 6.82
C LEU A 86 -5.70 -4.37 6.59
N LEU A 87 -4.46 -4.44 6.11
CA LEU A 87 -3.79 -5.73 5.93
C LEU A 87 -3.39 -6.37 7.26
N MET A 88 -3.04 -5.56 8.27
CA MET A 88 -2.79 -6.04 9.63
C MET A 88 -4.02 -6.68 10.26
N LEU A 89 -5.20 -6.11 10.01
CA LEU A 89 -6.47 -6.66 10.50
C LEU A 89 -6.66 -8.14 10.12
N PHE A 90 -6.11 -8.58 8.98
CA PHE A 90 -6.16 -9.99 8.56
C PHE A 90 -5.63 -10.96 9.63
N TYR A 91 -4.59 -10.57 10.36
CA TYR A 91 -3.95 -11.41 11.38
C TYR A 91 -4.71 -11.42 12.71
N TRP A 92 -5.63 -10.47 12.90
CA TRP A 92 -6.42 -10.30 14.12
C TRP A 92 -7.84 -10.84 13.97
N LEU A 93 -8.34 -11.00 12.74
CA LEU A 93 -9.65 -11.59 12.50
C LEU A 93 -9.63 -13.09 12.85
N PRO A 94 -10.73 -13.63 13.43
CA PRO A 94 -10.86 -15.06 13.70
C PRO A 94 -10.79 -15.85 12.38
N LYS A 95 -10.17 -17.03 12.38
CA LYS A 95 -10.00 -17.86 11.17
C LYS A 95 -10.75 -19.17 11.34
N ALA A 96 -11.92 -19.27 10.72
CA ALA A 96 -12.79 -20.44 10.87
C ALA A 96 -12.40 -21.60 9.92
N SER A 97 -11.82 -21.26 8.76
CA SER A 97 -11.37 -22.22 7.75
C SER A 97 -10.37 -21.58 6.78
N GLU A 98 -9.76 -22.39 5.91
CA GLU A 98 -8.92 -21.86 4.81
C GLU A 98 -9.73 -21.00 3.84
N ALA A 99 -10.97 -21.40 3.51
CA ALA A 99 -11.83 -20.64 2.62
C ALA A 99 -12.24 -19.28 3.23
N ASP A 100 -12.51 -19.25 4.53
CA ASP A 100 -12.77 -18.02 5.29
C ASP A 100 -11.54 -17.10 5.29
N SER A 101 -10.35 -17.65 5.54
CA SER A 101 -9.07 -16.92 5.48
C SER A 101 -8.83 -16.34 4.09
N ALA A 102 -9.08 -17.13 3.03
CA ALA A 102 -8.90 -16.68 1.65
C ALA A 102 -9.84 -15.52 1.29
N ARG A 103 -11.12 -15.59 1.71
CA ARG A 103 -12.09 -14.50 1.50
C ARG A 103 -11.71 -13.24 2.26
N LYS A 104 -11.30 -13.36 3.53
CA LYS A 104 -10.84 -12.22 4.34
C LYS A 104 -9.62 -11.55 3.71
N ALA A 105 -8.63 -12.34 3.28
CA ALA A 105 -7.46 -11.82 2.58
C ALA A 105 -7.85 -11.07 1.30
N ALA A 106 -8.76 -11.63 0.48
CA ALA A 106 -9.23 -11.00 -0.76
C ALA A 106 -9.93 -9.66 -0.51
N TRP A 107 -10.82 -9.59 0.48
CA TRP A 107 -11.52 -8.35 0.83
C TRP A 107 -10.58 -7.28 1.39
N LEU A 108 -9.71 -7.64 2.33
CA LEU A 108 -8.78 -6.69 2.93
C LEU A 108 -7.74 -6.18 1.93
N THR A 109 -7.27 -7.04 1.01
CA THR A 109 -6.36 -6.61 -0.07
C THR A 109 -7.06 -5.73 -1.10
N SER A 110 -8.33 -6.00 -1.41
CA SER A 110 -9.13 -5.12 -2.28
C SER A 110 -9.34 -3.74 -1.65
N ALA A 111 -9.69 -3.69 -0.36
CA ALA A 111 -9.82 -2.43 0.37
C ALA A 111 -8.48 -1.68 0.43
N SER A 112 -7.38 -2.36 0.75
CA SER A 112 -6.03 -1.80 0.73
C SER A 112 -5.66 -1.25 -0.65
N LEU A 113 -5.94 -1.99 -1.73
CA LEU A 113 -5.69 -1.54 -3.11
C LEU A 113 -6.42 -0.24 -3.44
N LEU A 114 -7.68 -0.07 -3.01
CA LEU A 114 -8.42 1.18 -3.21
C LEU A 114 -7.72 2.38 -2.56
N PHE A 115 -7.25 2.21 -1.32
CA PHE A 115 -6.49 3.25 -0.61
C PHE A 115 -5.16 3.54 -1.31
N VAL A 116 -4.40 2.51 -1.70
CA VAL A 116 -3.13 2.68 -2.43
C VAL A 116 -3.34 3.40 -3.75
N ALA A 117 -4.34 3.01 -4.54
CA ALA A 117 -4.64 3.63 -5.82
C ALA A 117 -5.03 5.10 -5.64
N MET A 118 -5.97 5.38 -4.72
CA MET A 118 -6.40 6.74 -4.41
C MET A 118 -5.20 7.62 -4.02
N THR A 119 -4.36 7.14 -3.11
CA THR A 119 -3.17 7.86 -2.64
C THR A 119 -2.15 8.09 -3.74
N PHE A 120 -1.91 7.10 -4.59
CA PHE A 120 -1.00 7.24 -5.72
C PHE A 120 -1.49 8.31 -6.69
N PHE A 121 -2.74 8.22 -7.16
CA PHE A 121 -3.27 9.17 -8.14
C PHE A 121 -3.45 10.58 -7.58
N ILE A 122 -3.92 10.73 -6.33
CA ILE A 122 -3.99 12.03 -5.66
C ILE A 122 -2.59 12.64 -5.51
N GLY A 123 -1.61 11.84 -5.08
CA GLY A 123 -0.21 12.30 -4.97
C GLY A 123 0.35 12.80 -6.30
N GLN A 124 0.11 12.06 -7.39
CA GLN A 124 0.54 12.47 -8.73
C GLN A 124 -0.12 13.78 -9.21
N MET A 125 -1.38 14.02 -8.85
CA MET A 125 -2.04 15.29 -9.17
C MET A 125 -1.39 16.48 -8.45
N PHE A 126 -1.01 16.34 -7.19
CA PHE A 126 -0.31 17.39 -6.45
C PHE A 126 1.08 17.70 -7.04
N VAL A 127 1.83 16.67 -7.44
CA VAL A 127 3.14 16.86 -8.10
C VAL A 127 2.98 17.60 -9.43
N LYS A 128 2.00 17.22 -10.25
CA LYS A 128 1.73 17.91 -11.53
C LYS A 128 1.28 19.35 -11.32
N GLY A 129 0.44 19.61 -10.31
CA GLY A 129 -0.03 20.96 -9.97
C GLY A 129 1.11 21.91 -9.54
N GLN A 130 2.16 21.38 -8.90
CA GLN A 130 3.35 22.17 -8.53
C GLN A 130 4.30 22.46 -9.70
N LEU A 131 4.23 21.70 -10.79
CA LEU A 131 5.07 21.89 -11.98
C LEU A 131 4.40 22.76 -13.06
N GLY A 132 3.09 22.95 -12.98
CA GLY A 132 2.28 23.68 -13.96
C GLY A 132 1.83 25.08 -13.53
N GLY A 133 2.23 25.55 -12.34
CA GLY A 133 2.05 26.92 -11.85
C GLY A 133 3.39 27.57 -11.59
#